data_AF-A0A5B9WCE8-F1
#
_entry.id   AF-A0A5B9WCE8-F1
#
_cell.length_a   1.000
_cell.length_b   1.000
_cell.length_c   1.000
_cell.angle_alpha   90.00
_cell.angle_beta   90.00
_cell.angle_gamma   90.00
#
_symmetry.space_group_name_H-M   'P 1'
#
loop_
_entity.id
_entity.type
_entity.pdbx_description
1 polymer ?
#
loop_
_entity_poly.entity_id
_entity_poly.type
_entity_poly.pdbx_seq_one_letter_code
_entity_poly.pdbx_strand_id
1 'polypeptide(L)'
;MSVSRRSPAYQIDGRVSIALDALDERQRRAVGAMIANRDRFLESTSDPSRIRKISRTRPLYALEAPDGLRVIYSHVGDEIVVMDLMHQATLDQFRRKTSLPNDRRVKGEEIHQEVS
;
A
#
# COMPACT_ATOMS: atom_id res chain seq x y z
N MET A 1 -9.46 1.46 36.78
CA MET A 1 -8.52 1.23 35.66
C MET A 1 -8.80 2.29 34.61
N SER A 2 -7.99 3.35 34.58
CA SER A 2 -8.13 4.42 33.60
C SER A 2 -7.55 3.94 32.28
N VAL A 3 -8.42 3.71 31.29
CA VAL A 3 -7.98 3.49 29.91
C VAL A 3 -7.36 4.81 29.47
N SER A 4 -6.03 4.93 29.52
CA SER A 4 -5.35 6.00 28.82
C SER A 4 -5.73 5.86 27.36
N ARG A 5 -6.69 6.70 26.91
CA ARG A 5 -6.93 7.00 25.50
C ARG A 5 -5.59 7.48 24.96
N ARG A 6 -4.77 6.57 24.44
CA ARG A 6 -3.60 6.95 23.65
C ARG A 6 -4.18 7.77 22.50
N SER A 7 -3.70 8.99 22.33
CA SER A 7 -4.06 9.78 21.17
C SER A 7 -3.85 8.93 19.91
N PRO A 8 -4.75 9.02 18.92
CA PRO A 8 -4.60 8.33 17.64
C PRO A 8 -3.16 8.45 17.12
N ALA A 9 -2.46 7.33 16.97
CA ALA A 9 -1.06 7.35 16.55
C ALA A 9 -0.98 7.66 15.05
N TYR A 10 -0.32 8.74 14.69
CA TYR A 10 0.04 9.06 13.30
C TYR A 10 1.55 8.94 13.14
N GLN A 11 2.00 8.05 12.26
CA GLN A 11 3.40 7.77 12.04
C GLN A 11 3.73 7.80 10.55
N ILE A 12 4.93 8.26 10.23
CA ILE A 12 5.49 8.23 8.88
C ILE A 12 6.74 7.35 8.95
N ASP A 13 6.74 6.26 8.19
CA ASP A 13 7.88 5.36 8.07
C ASP A 13 9.07 6.13 7.44
N GLY A 14 10.28 5.92 7.96
CA GLY A 14 11.49 6.62 7.49
C GLY A 14 11.77 6.42 6.00
N ARG A 15 11.26 5.35 5.38
CA ARG A 15 11.35 5.10 3.93
C ARG A 15 10.60 6.16 3.12
N VAL A 16 9.55 6.75 3.67
CA VAL A 16 8.79 7.82 3.02
C VAL A 16 9.66 9.05 2.79
N SER A 17 10.57 9.38 3.72
CA SER A 17 11.52 10.48 3.54
C SER A 17 12.44 10.24 2.34
N ILE A 18 12.95 9.01 2.19
CA ILE A 18 13.79 8.62 1.05
C ILE A 18 12.99 8.72 -0.27
N ALA A 19 11.73 8.27 -0.25
CA ALA A 19 10.87 8.35 -1.44
C ALA A 19 10.53 9.80 -1.81
N LEU A 20 10.32 10.68 -0.83
CA LEU A 20 10.09 12.11 -1.03
C LEU A 20 11.31 12.83 -1.64
N ASP A 21 12.52 12.47 -1.21
CA ASP A 21 13.76 13.06 -1.71
C ASP A 21 14.05 12.69 -3.18
N ALA A 22 13.47 11.58 -3.65
CA ALA A 22 13.58 11.16 -5.05
C ALA A 22 12.58 11.86 -5.99
N LEU A 23 11.62 12.63 -5.45
CA LEU A 23 10.62 13.36 -6.23
C LEU A 23 11.14 14.71 -6.72
N ASP A 24 10.48 15.24 -7.75
CA ASP A 24 10.67 16.65 -8.09
C ASP A 24 10.08 17.59 -7.02
N GLU A 25 10.49 18.86 -7.05
CA GLU A 25 10.12 19.87 -6.05
C GLU A 25 8.60 20.10 -5.95
N ARG A 26 7.86 19.94 -7.05
CA ARG A 26 6.41 20.12 -7.08
C ARG A 26 5.73 18.95 -6.39
N GLN A 27 6.12 17.73 -6.77
CA GLN A 27 5.62 16.48 -6.20
C GLN A 27 5.94 16.40 -4.70
N ARG A 28 7.19 16.69 -4.32
CA ARG A 28 7.65 16.68 -2.93
C ARG A 28 6.82 17.61 -2.05
N ARG A 29 6.58 18.85 -2.50
CA ARG A 29 5.73 19.80 -1.75
C ARG A 29 4.29 19.34 -1.66
N ALA A 30 3.72 18.83 -2.76
CA ALA A 30 2.34 18.37 -2.78
C ALA A 30 2.10 17.18 -1.84
N VAL A 31 2.94 16.14 -1.92
CA VAL A 31 2.86 14.97 -1.05
C VAL A 31 3.22 15.34 0.39
N GLY A 32 4.27 16.14 0.59
CA GLY A 32 4.70 16.61 1.90
C GLY A 32 3.58 17.35 2.65
N ALA A 33 2.86 18.25 1.98
CA ALA A 33 1.71 18.94 2.57
C ALA A 33 0.56 17.98 2.94
N MET A 34 0.35 16.95 2.12
CA MET A 34 -0.69 15.94 2.32
C MET A 34 -0.42 15.06 3.55
N ILE A 35 0.84 14.69 3.79
CA ILE A 35 1.23 13.79 4.90
C ILE A 35 1.79 14.53 6.12
N ALA A 36 1.84 15.86 6.10
CA ALA A 36 2.53 16.69 7.11
C ALA A 36 2.09 16.40 8.55
N ASN A 37 0.80 16.10 8.74
CA ASN A 37 0.23 15.72 10.02
C ASN A 37 -1.05 14.92 9.83
N ARG A 38 -1.59 14.40 10.94
CA ARG A 38 -2.77 13.56 10.95
C ARG A 38 -3.99 14.23 10.31
N ASP A 39 -4.25 15.48 10.62
CA ASP A 39 -5.47 16.16 10.18
C ASP A 39 -5.44 16.40 8.66
N ARG A 40 -4.28 16.81 8.13
CA ARG A 40 -4.06 16.93 6.68
C ARG A 40 -4.19 15.60 5.97
N PHE A 41 -3.66 14.53 6.58
CA PHE A 41 -3.80 13.20 6.01
C PHE A 41 -5.26 12.75 5.99
N LEU A 42 -6.00 12.95 7.09
CA LEU A 42 -7.41 12.59 7.18
C LEU A 42 -8.29 13.40 6.21
N GLU A 43 -8.05 14.70 6.09
CA GLU A 43 -8.67 15.57 5.08
C GLU A 43 -8.45 15.00 3.67
N SER A 44 -7.24 14.53 3.38
CA SER A 44 -6.89 13.93 2.09
C SER A 44 -7.58 12.57 1.87
N THR A 45 -7.93 11.85 2.93
CA THR A 45 -8.71 10.61 2.88
C THR A 45 -10.23 10.81 2.96
N SER A 46 -10.72 12.06 3.01
CA SER A 46 -12.14 12.35 3.13
C SER A 46 -12.95 11.94 1.89
N ASP A 47 -12.29 11.85 0.73
CA ASP A 47 -12.84 11.36 -0.52
C ASP A 47 -12.51 9.87 -0.72
N PRO A 48 -13.49 8.95 -0.54
CA PRO A 48 -13.25 7.52 -0.67
C PRO A 48 -12.93 7.09 -2.10
N SER A 49 -13.30 7.87 -3.12
CA SER A 49 -13.03 7.53 -4.52
C SER A 49 -11.52 7.52 -4.83
N ARG A 50 -10.75 8.28 -4.04
CA ARG A 50 -9.30 8.37 -4.12
C ARG A 50 -8.58 7.30 -3.29
N ILE A 51 -9.32 6.40 -2.63
CA ILE A 51 -8.75 5.39 -1.74
C ILE A 51 -9.00 4.01 -2.32
N ARG A 52 -7.93 3.23 -2.40
CA ARG A 52 -7.99 1.85 -2.82
C ARG A 52 -7.41 0.93 -1.78
N LYS A 53 -8.17 -0.08 -1.34
CA LYS A 53 -7.60 -1.19 -0.57
C LYS A 53 -6.72 -2.06 -1.48
N ILE A 54 -5.45 -2.26 -1.11
CA ILE A 54 -4.47 -2.97 -1.93
C ILE A 54 -4.08 -4.34 -1.38
N SER A 55 -4.50 -4.68 -0.15
CA SER A 55 -4.31 -6.00 0.45
C SER A 55 -5.64 -6.63 0.86
N ARG A 56 -5.78 -7.95 0.65
CA ARG A 56 -6.95 -8.71 1.08
C ARG A 56 -6.85 -9.11 2.56
N THR A 57 -5.64 -9.32 3.06
CA THR A 57 -5.37 -9.88 4.40
C THR A 57 -4.85 -8.84 5.39
N ARG A 58 -4.40 -7.69 4.90
CA ARG A 58 -3.86 -6.60 5.72
C ARG A 58 -4.67 -5.32 5.50
N PRO A 59 -4.76 -4.44 6.50
CA PRO A 59 -5.45 -3.16 6.41
C PRO A 59 -4.58 -2.13 5.66
N LEU A 60 -4.22 -2.45 4.42
CA LEU A 60 -3.29 -1.68 3.59
C LEU A 60 -4.04 -1.01 2.43
N TYR A 61 -3.82 0.29 2.29
CA TYR A 61 -4.53 1.17 1.38
C TYR A 61 -3.56 2.01 0.56
N ALA A 62 -4.00 2.44 -0.61
CA ALA A 62 -3.34 3.40 -1.47
C ALA A 62 -4.25 4.61 -1.64
N LEU A 63 -3.76 5.79 -1.26
CA LEU A 63 -4.40 7.07 -1.47
C LEU A 63 -3.84 7.73 -2.74
N GLU A 64 -4.70 8.25 -3.60
CA GLU A 64 -4.28 9.01 -4.77
C GLU A 64 -3.61 10.33 -4.38
N ALA A 65 -2.38 10.52 -4.84
CA ALA A 65 -1.65 11.77 -4.76
C ALA A 65 -1.50 12.38 -6.18
N PRO A 66 -1.12 13.66 -6.29
CA PRO A 66 -0.88 14.30 -7.58
C PRO A 66 0.15 13.57 -8.44
N ASP A 67 0.12 13.87 -9.75
CA ASP A 67 1.11 13.39 -10.72
C ASP A 67 1.24 11.84 -10.79
N GLY A 68 0.12 11.15 -10.57
CA GLY A 68 0.04 9.69 -10.66
C GLY A 68 0.71 8.94 -9.51
N LEU A 69 1.04 9.64 -8.42
CA LEU A 69 1.59 9.06 -7.20
C LEU A 69 0.49 8.44 -6.34
N ARG A 70 0.93 7.54 -5.46
CA ARG A 70 0.12 6.80 -4.49
C ARG A 70 0.83 6.77 -3.16
N VAL A 71 0.17 7.27 -2.13
CA VAL A 71 0.63 7.11 -0.75
C VAL A 71 0.10 5.79 -0.20
N ILE A 72 1.02 4.94 0.22
CA ILE A 72 0.71 3.64 0.80
C ILE A 72 0.63 3.80 2.31
N TYR A 73 -0.49 3.39 2.90
CA TYR A 73 -0.71 3.52 4.34
C TYR A 73 -1.49 2.35 4.93
N SER A 74 -1.27 2.10 6.21
CA SER A 74 -2.12 1.23 7.00
C SER A 74 -3.03 2.04 7.93
N HIS A 75 -4.25 1.55 8.13
CA HIS A 75 -5.20 2.16 9.05
C HIS A 75 -5.89 1.08 9.90
N VAL A 76 -5.62 1.08 11.22
CA VAL A 76 -6.16 0.11 12.19
C VAL A 76 -6.70 0.83 13.41
N GLY A 77 -8.01 0.81 13.58
CA GLY A 77 -8.66 1.61 14.63
C GLY A 77 -8.34 3.09 14.41
N ASP A 78 -7.64 3.69 15.35
CA ASP A 78 -7.20 5.09 15.29
C ASP A 78 -5.73 5.25 14.83
N GLU A 79 -5.03 4.15 14.56
CA GLU A 79 -3.62 4.16 14.17
C GLU A 79 -3.46 4.26 12.65
N ILE A 80 -2.72 5.27 12.21
CA ILE A 80 -2.39 5.53 10.81
C ILE A 80 -0.87 5.50 10.66
N VAL A 81 -0.38 4.65 9.76
CA VAL A 81 1.04 4.59 9.41
C VAL A 81 1.19 4.81 7.92
N VAL A 82 1.82 5.92 7.54
CA VAL A 82 2.24 6.18 6.16
C VAL A 82 3.51 5.39 5.91
N MET A 83 3.46 4.42 5.00
CA MET A 83 4.50 3.40 4.84
C MET A 83 5.42 3.66 3.65
N ASP A 84 4.87 4.19 2.55
CA ASP A 84 5.60 4.33 1.30
C ASP A 84 4.93 5.32 0.34
N LEU A 85 5.65 5.70 -0.72
CA LEU A 85 5.17 6.48 -1.84
C LEU A 85 5.57 5.80 -3.16
N MET A 86 4.61 5.56 -4.04
CA MET A 86 4.86 4.86 -5.30
C MET A 86 4.12 5.49 -6.47
N HIS A 87 4.62 5.32 -7.70
CA HIS A 87 3.82 5.59 -8.89
C HIS A 87 2.76 4.50 -9.10
N GLN A 88 1.60 4.91 -9.62
CA GLN A 88 0.52 4.00 -10.01
C GLN A 88 1.01 2.91 -10.98
N ALA A 89 1.88 3.26 -11.93
CA ALA A 89 2.46 2.32 -12.89
C ALA A 89 3.22 1.18 -12.20
N THR A 90 3.94 1.48 -11.11
CA THR A 90 4.67 0.47 -10.33
C THR A 90 3.71 -0.47 -9.63
N LEU A 91 2.63 0.04 -9.03
CA LEU A 91 1.59 -0.80 -8.40
C LEU A 91 0.89 -1.72 -9.42
N ASP A 92 0.59 -1.21 -10.61
CA ASP A 92 -0.08 -2.00 -11.65
C ASP A 92 0.80 -3.14 -12.18
N GLN A 93 2.12 -2.95 -12.24
CA GLN A 93 3.06 -4.03 -12.59
C GLN A 93 3.04 -5.18 -11.56
N PHE A 94 2.96 -4.88 -10.27
CA PHE A 94 2.86 -5.92 -9.23
C PHE A 94 1.55 -6.70 -9.29
N ARG A 95 0.44 -6.04 -9.65
CA ARG A 95 -0.87 -6.70 -9.84
C ARG A 95 -0.86 -7.67 -11.03
N ARG A 96 -0.12 -7.37 -12.09
CA ARG A 96 0.01 -8.26 -13.25
C ARG A 96 0.84 -9.51 -12.94
N LYS A 97 1.89 -9.40 -12.13
CA LYS A 97 2.74 -10.54 -11.74
C LYS A 97 2.06 -11.53 -10.79
N THR A 98 1.08 -11.09 -9.99
CA THR A 98 0.32 -11.97 -9.09
C THR A 98 -0.81 -12.75 -9.78
N SER A 99 -1.05 -12.50 -11.06
CA SER A 99 -2.03 -13.22 -11.89
C SER A 99 -1.39 -14.27 -12.80
N LEU A 100 -0.21 -14.81 -12.45
CA LEU A 100 0.29 -16.02 -13.09
C LEU A 100 -0.52 -17.21 -12.54
N PRO A 101 -1.18 -18.02 -13.39
CA PRO A 101 -1.81 -19.24 -12.93
C PRO A 101 -0.72 -20.13 -12.34
N ASN A 102 -0.94 -20.58 -11.10
CA ASN A 102 -0.15 -21.63 -10.47
C ASN A 102 -0.47 -22.96 -11.17
N ASP A 103 -0.05 -23.11 -12.42
CA ASP A 103 -0.16 -24.35 -13.18
C ASP A 103 1.09 -25.20 -12.93
N ARG A 104 1.22 -25.65 -11.68
CA ARG A 104 2.01 -26.82 -11.35
C ARG A 104 1.03 -27.90 -10.91
N ARG A 105 0.31 -28.46 -11.87
CA ARG A 105 -0.12 -29.86 -11.78
C ARG A 105 1.15 -30.72 -11.72
N VAL A 106 1.57 -31.05 -10.51
CA VAL A 106 2.42 -32.22 -10.29
C VAL A 106 1.61 -33.40 -10.78
N LYS A 107 1.98 -33.94 -11.95
CA LYS A 107 1.36 -35.13 -12.53
C LYS A 107 1.72 -36.29 -11.60
N GLY A 108 0.76 -36.69 -10.78
CA GLY A 108 0.85 -37.91 -9.98
C GLY A 108 1.07 -39.12 -10.88
N GLU A 109 1.88 -40.04 -10.36
CA GLU A 109 2.01 -41.43 -10.74
C GLU A 109 0.70 -42.04 -11.29
N GLU A 110 0.79 -42.67 -12.46
CA GLU A 110 0.30 -44.03 -12.72
C GLU A 110 0.61 -44.38 -14.17
N ILE A 111 1.49 -45.37 -14.38
CA ILE A 111 1.26 -46.44 -15.36
C ILE A 111 2.16 -47.64 -15.00
N HIS A 112 1.50 -48.66 -14.45
CA HIS A 112 1.93 -50.05 -14.42
C HIS A 112 1.84 -50.69 -15.83
N GLN A 113 2.74 -51.67 -16.06
CA GLN A 113 2.64 -52.82 -17.01
C GLN A 113 2.71 -52.49 -18.52
N GLU A 114 3.33 -53.27 -19.43
CA GLU A 114 3.87 -54.63 -19.43
C GLU A 114 4.73 -54.90 -20.70
N VAL A 115 5.44 -56.05 -20.70
CA VAL A 115 5.94 -56.89 -21.82
C VAL A 115 7.02 -56.40 -22.82
N SER A 116 8.21 -57.00 -22.75
CA SER A 116 8.65 -58.14 -23.60
C SER A 116 9.88 -58.82 -23.02
#